data_AF-A0A957RP15-F1
#
_entry.id   AF-A0A957RP15-F1
#
_cell.length_a   1.000
_cell.length_b   1.000
_cell.length_c   1.000
_cell.angle_alpha   90.00
_cell.angle_beta   90.00
_cell.angle_gamma   90.00
#
_symmetry.space_group_name_H-M   'P 1'
#
loop_
_entity.id
_entity.type
_entity.pdbx_description
1 polymer ?
#
loop_
_entity_poly.entity_id
_entity_poly.type
_entity_poly.pdbx_seq_one_letter_code
_entity_poly.pdbx_strand_id
1 'polypeptide(L)'
;WSIADRPGIIEDFRQALQLQPAERFHAPAPRAGLASLPDRPPVHDHQLARIPRIYTNQQAINALHDAALALGEAAWALLERGGLDLPQLAAQRESLYGGTPLEELAGLTAGERAAVRGRLIEEVRSGRQWHGLVNAPDGLNLRTAPGTDSTVIVTLAHETSLDVLLDAGDWLYVLAGPDDGYVFAAHVLRTVAVSTEPAPGSDDGLDLALPAAEQVVEMADASDAERRLIRTWNSFGGLLKRLSERLGIDPGVALAVLLAESAGEPFAADGRMIIRFEVHIFDGEWQPADPSQFDRHFRYNRESVVQDHAWRPSPDAPWRPFHGNQAAEWEVFTFARSLDETAAMRSISMGAPQVMGFNHLAIDYPSVQAMFA
;
A
#
# COMPACT_ATOMS: atom_id res chain seq x y z
N TRP A 1 21.57 -10.90 -3.53
CA TRP A 1 22.54 -10.28 -2.61
C TRP A 1 21.75 -9.27 -1.79
N SER A 2 21.22 -9.72 -0.66
CA SER A 2 20.42 -8.89 0.25
C SER A 2 21.37 -8.12 1.16
N ILE A 3 21.10 -6.84 1.40
CA ILE A 3 21.88 -6.00 2.31
C ILE A 3 21.78 -6.47 3.77
N ALA A 4 20.79 -7.33 4.07
CA ALA A 4 20.59 -7.94 5.38
C ALA A 4 21.76 -8.86 5.82
N ASP A 5 22.58 -9.34 4.88
CA ASP A 5 23.68 -10.26 5.17
C ASP A 5 25.05 -9.57 5.30
N ARG A 6 25.10 -8.23 5.30
CA ARG A 6 26.38 -7.50 5.44
C ARG A 6 26.83 -7.50 6.91
N PRO A 7 28.00 -8.09 7.25
CA PRO A 7 28.56 -8.00 8.59
C PRO A 7 28.84 -6.53 8.92
N GLY A 8 28.27 -6.04 10.03
CA GLY A 8 28.47 -4.67 10.54
C GLY A 8 27.27 -3.72 10.39
N ILE A 9 26.25 -4.05 9.59
CA ILE A 9 25.10 -3.14 9.38
C ILE A 9 24.29 -2.89 10.65
N ILE A 10 24.20 -3.90 11.53
CA ILE A 10 23.57 -3.75 12.85
C ILE A 10 24.41 -2.83 13.76
N GLU A 11 25.73 -2.82 13.61
CA GLU A 11 26.63 -2.00 14.42
C GLU A 11 26.62 -0.54 13.94
N ASP A 12 26.54 -0.31 12.63
CA ASP A 12 26.34 1.02 12.03
C ASP A 12 24.99 1.61 12.47
N PHE A 13 23.93 0.79 12.50
CA PHE A 13 22.63 1.18 13.06
C PHE A 13 22.71 1.48 14.56
N ARG A 14 23.41 0.66 15.35
CA ARG A 14 23.61 0.90 16.78
C ARG A 14 24.41 2.17 17.05
N GLN A 15 25.43 2.46 16.24
CA GLN A 15 26.26 3.65 16.39
C GLN A 15 25.46 4.92 16.04
N ALA A 16 24.59 4.85 15.02
CA ALA A 16 23.62 5.91 14.71
C ALA A 16 22.59 6.10 15.85
N LEU A 17 22.15 5.02 16.51
CA LEU A 17 21.24 5.06 17.66
C LEU A 17 21.92 5.52 18.97
N GLN A 18 23.25 5.42 19.08
CA GLN A 18 24.06 5.85 20.24
C GLN A 18 24.36 7.34 20.25
N LEU A 19 24.15 8.06 19.14
CA LEU A 19 24.18 9.52 19.10
C LEU A 19 22.89 10.04 19.73
N GLN A 20 22.95 10.46 20.99
CA GLN A 20 21.79 10.90 21.77
C GLN A 20 22.07 12.18 22.58
N PRO A 21 21.01 12.94 22.91
CA PRO A 21 20.07 12.48 23.95
C PRO A 21 18.76 11.82 23.46
N ALA A 22 18.23 10.98 24.36
CA ALA A 22 17.12 10.01 24.26
C ALA A 22 15.71 10.56 24.06
N GLU A 23 15.55 11.86 23.88
CA GLU A 23 14.23 12.49 23.90
C GLU A 23 13.51 12.45 22.54
N ARG A 24 14.15 11.90 21.49
CA ARG A 24 13.59 11.85 20.13
C ARG A 24 13.19 10.48 19.61
N PHE A 25 13.49 9.40 20.34
CA PHE A 25 12.94 8.08 20.03
C PHE A 25 11.59 7.95 20.72
N HIS A 26 10.64 8.76 20.29
CA HIS A 26 9.24 8.45 20.53
C HIS A 26 8.94 7.09 19.89
N ALA A 27 7.99 6.36 20.49
CA ALA A 27 7.25 5.28 19.84
C ALA A 27 7.00 5.61 18.35
N PRO A 28 6.88 4.59 17.45
CA PRO A 28 6.65 4.81 16.03
C PRO A 28 5.78 6.04 15.82
N ALA A 29 6.32 7.03 15.10
CA ALA A 29 5.70 8.35 15.01
C ALA A 29 4.19 8.15 14.82
N PRO A 30 3.33 8.73 15.68
CA PRO A 30 1.91 8.56 15.54
C PRO A 30 1.56 8.81 14.06
N ARG A 31 1.00 7.79 13.39
CA ARG A 31 0.36 7.92 12.08
C ARG A 31 -0.34 9.28 12.04
N ALA A 32 -0.05 10.09 11.02
CA ALA A 32 -0.67 11.40 10.87
C ALA A 32 -2.19 11.24 11.00
N GLY A 33 -2.81 11.93 11.98
CA GLY A 33 -4.21 11.73 12.38
C GLY A 33 -4.45 11.10 13.76
N LEU A 34 -3.39 10.74 14.51
CA LEU A 34 -3.53 10.25 15.89
C LEU A 34 -3.87 11.35 16.92
N ALA A 35 -3.50 12.60 16.65
CA ALA A 35 -3.68 13.73 17.58
C ALA A 35 -5.06 14.40 17.49
N SER A 36 -5.86 14.06 16.49
CA SER A 36 -7.25 14.53 16.35
C SER A 36 -8.12 13.32 16.03
N LEU A 37 -8.98 12.95 16.98
CA LEU A 37 -10.26 12.37 16.57
C LEU A 37 -10.84 13.34 15.53
N PRO A 38 -11.39 12.88 14.40
CA PRO A 38 -12.12 13.78 13.51
C PRO A 38 -13.09 14.59 14.38
N ASP A 39 -13.13 15.90 14.16
CA ASP A 39 -13.73 16.90 15.03
C ASP A 39 -15.27 16.77 15.02
N ARG A 40 -15.79 15.64 15.50
CA ARG A 40 -17.16 15.38 15.90
C ARG A 40 -17.30 13.95 16.46
N PRO A 41 -17.93 13.76 17.63
CA PRO A 41 -18.60 12.50 17.88
C PRO A 41 -19.70 12.33 16.82
N PRO A 42 -19.89 11.14 16.19
CA PRO A 42 -21.12 10.88 15.47
C PRO A 42 -22.24 10.80 16.51
N VAL A 43 -22.86 11.95 16.81
CA VAL A 43 -24.18 12.00 17.44
C VAL A 43 -25.19 11.65 16.35
N HIS A 44 -25.23 10.38 15.97
CA HIS A 44 -26.38 9.76 15.34
C HIS A 44 -26.52 8.36 15.94
N ASP A 45 -27.22 8.31 17.07
CA ASP A 45 -27.32 7.14 17.95
C ASP A 45 -27.80 5.86 17.24
N HIS A 46 -28.32 5.90 16.00
CA HIS A 46 -28.82 4.69 15.30
C HIS A 46 -28.72 4.70 13.76
N GLN A 47 -27.91 5.55 13.11
CA GLN A 47 -27.97 5.72 11.64
C GLN A 47 -26.66 5.44 10.89
N LEU A 48 -25.73 4.68 11.47
CA LEU A 48 -24.54 4.26 10.75
C LEU A 48 -24.74 2.89 10.12
N ALA A 49 -24.19 2.69 8.92
CA ALA A 49 -24.13 1.37 8.32
C ALA A 49 -23.11 0.51 9.06
N ARG A 50 -23.44 -0.77 9.29
CA ARG A 50 -22.44 -1.72 9.80
C ARG A 50 -21.33 -1.87 8.76
N ILE A 51 -20.08 -1.74 9.20
CA ILE A 51 -18.92 -2.02 8.33
C ILE A 51 -18.98 -3.51 7.93
N PRO A 52 -19.00 -3.83 6.63
CA PRO A 52 -18.93 -5.21 6.17
C PRO A 52 -17.67 -5.90 6.69
N ARG A 53 -17.67 -7.23 6.74
CA ARG A 53 -16.50 -8.02 7.16
C ARG A 53 -15.41 -8.09 6.07
N ILE A 54 -14.92 -6.91 5.68
CA ILE A 54 -13.87 -6.69 4.68
C ILE A 54 -12.51 -6.37 5.32
N TYR A 55 -12.38 -6.58 6.63
CA TYR A 55 -11.17 -6.28 7.38
C TYR A 55 -10.58 -7.51 8.06
N THR A 56 -9.26 -7.52 8.23
CA THR A 56 -8.50 -8.60 8.84
C THR A 56 -8.44 -8.49 10.36
N ASN A 57 -7.98 -9.55 11.03
CA ASN A 57 -7.67 -9.52 12.45
C ASN A 57 -6.62 -8.44 12.78
N GLN A 58 -5.62 -8.23 11.92
CA GLN A 58 -4.61 -7.19 12.11
C GLN A 58 -5.23 -5.78 12.05
N GLN A 59 -6.11 -5.52 11.08
CA GLN A 59 -6.81 -4.23 10.97
C GLN A 59 -7.74 -3.99 12.17
N ALA A 60 -8.41 -5.04 12.67
CA ALA A 60 -9.19 -4.95 13.90
C ALA A 60 -8.33 -4.62 15.13
N ILE A 61 -7.17 -5.28 15.27
CA ILE A 61 -6.20 -5.00 16.33
C ILE A 61 -5.72 -3.55 16.25
N ASN A 62 -5.31 -3.09 15.06
CA ASN A 62 -4.86 -1.71 14.82
C ASN A 62 -5.94 -0.71 15.21
N ALA A 63 -7.18 -0.92 14.77
CA ALA A 63 -8.29 -0.01 15.06
C ALA A 63 -8.56 0.13 16.57
N LEU A 64 -8.54 -0.97 17.31
CA LEU A 64 -8.71 -0.98 18.77
C LEU A 64 -7.54 -0.33 19.49
N HIS A 65 -6.31 -0.64 19.07
CA HIS A 65 -5.09 -0.09 19.63
C HIS A 65 -5.01 1.42 19.43
N ASP A 66 -5.19 1.89 18.19
CA ASP A 66 -5.05 3.29 17.83
C ASP A 66 -6.21 4.13 18.42
N ALA A 67 -7.39 3.54 18.59
CA ALA A 67 -8.49 4.18 19.30
C ALA A 67 -8.21 4.31 20.81
N ALA A 68 -7.61 3.30 21.44
CA ALA A 68 -7.23 3.37 22.85
C ALA A 68 -6.24 4.50 23.09
N LEU A 69 -5.19 4.58 22.27
CA LEU A 69 -4.19 5.64 22.36
C LEU A 69 -4.79 7.03 22.11
N ALA A 70 -5.69 7.16 21.13
CA ALA A 70 -6.37 8.43 20.84
C ALA A 70 -7.27 8.91 21.98
N LEU A 71 -7.78 7.99 22.81
CA LEU A 71 -8.57 8.29 24.00
C LEU A 71 -7.71 8.52 25.26
N GLY A 72 -6.38 8.43 25.15
CA GLY A 72 -5.47 8.53 26.29
C GLY A 72 -5.49 7.31 27.22
N GLU A 73 -6.00 6.18 26.72
CA GLU A 73 -6.06 4.91 27.44
C GLU A 73 -4.80 4.06 27.18
N ALA A 74 -4.61 3.00 27.97
CA ALA A 74 -3.54 2.03 27.69
C ALA A 74 -3.77 1.33 26.34
N ALA A 75 -2.67 1.04 25.62
CA ALA A 75 -2.66 0.51 24.25
C ALA A 75 -3.61 -0.67 23.99
N TRP A 76 -3.83 -1.55 24.97
CA TRP A 76 -4.66 -2.74 24.83
C TRP A 76 -5.99 -2.68 25.60
N ALA A 77 -6.28 -1.55 26.25
CA ALA A 77 -7.45 -1.42 27.14
C ALA A 77 -8.77 -1.70 26.42
N LEU A 78 -8.94 -1.22 25.19
CA LEU A 78 -10.18 -1.46 24.41
C LEU A 78 -10.29 -2.91 23.94
N LEU A 79 -9.17 -3.58 23.65
CA LEU A 79 -9.18 -4.98 23.26
C LEU A 79 -9.58 -5.87 24.44
N GLU A 80 -8.98 -5.65 25.62
CA GLU A 80 -9.30 -6.34 26.87
C GLU A 80 -10.76 -6.11 27.28
N ARG A 81 -11.20 -4.85 27.26
CA ARG A 81 -12.57 -4.46 27.62
C ARG A 81 -13.58 -5.00 26.61
N GLY A 82 -13.22 -5.06 25.34
CA GLY A 82 -13.99 -5.71 24.28
C GLY A 82 -14.09 -7.24 24.42
N GLY A 83 -13.33 -7.84 25.35
CA GLY A 83 -13.34 -9.28 25.58
C GLY A 83 -12.69 -10.08 24.45
N LEU A 84 -11.75 -9.48 23.70
CA LEU A 84 -11.07 -10.11 22.58
C LEU A 84 -9.76 -10.76 23.05
N ASP A 85 -9.40 -11.89 22.45
CA ASP A 85 -8.16 -12.59 22.72
C ASP A 85 -7.08 -12.11 21.72
N LEU A 86 -6.19 -11.22 22.17
CA LEU A 86 -5.12 -10.67 21.33
C LEU A 86 -4.19 -11.78 20.79
N PRO A 87 -3.66 -12.71 21.60
CA PRO A 87 -2.91 -13.85 21.09
C PRO A 87 -3.63 -14.63 19.98
N GLN A 88 -4.92 -14.92 20.14
CA GLN A 88 -5.70 -15.63 19.13
C GLN A 88 -5.81 -14.84 17.81
N LEU A 89 -6.17 -13.56 17.90
CA LEU A 89 -6.27 -12.68 16.73
C LEU A 89 -4.89 -12.51 16.06
N ALA A 90 -3.83 -12.36 16.86
CA ALA A 90 -2.46 -12.21 16.39
C ALA A 90 -1.89 -13.47 15.73
N ALA A 91 -2.39 -14.66 16.09
CA ALA A 91 -2.02 -15.91 15.43
C ALA A 91 -2.60 -16.02 14.00
N GLN A 92 -3.64 -15.25 13.69
CA GLN A 92 -4.35 -15.27 12.41
C GLN A 92 -4.47 -13.85 11.83
N ARG A 93 -3.42 -13.04 11.94
CA ARG A 93 -3.41 -11.60 11.59
C ARG A 93 -4.00 -11.28 10.23
N GLU A 94 -3.63 -12.07 9.22
CA GLU A 94 -4.04 -11.83 7.84
C GLU A 94 -5.42 -12.39 7.50
N SER A 95 -6.01 -13.21 8.37
CA SER A 95 -7.36 -13.75 8.17
C SER A 95 -8.41 -12.67 8.41
N LEU A 96 -9.53 -12.76 7.67
CA LEU A 96 -10.70 -11.93 7.90
C LEU A 96 -11.19 -12.04 9.34
N TYR A 97 -11.56 -10.90 9.92
CA TYR A 97 -12.06 -10.85 11.29
C TYR A 97 -13.40 -11.58 11.43
N GLY A 98 -13.39 -12.64 12.22
CA GLY A 98 -14.54 -13.53 12.42
C GLY A 98 -15.41 -13.20 13.63
N GLY A 99 -14.91 -12.36 14.55
CA GLY A 99 -15.53 -12.11 15.86
C GLY A 99 -16.80 -11.25 15.83
N THR A 100 -17.24 -10.83 17.01
CA THR A 100 -18.32 -9.83 17.17
C THR A 100 -17.92 -8.53 16.48
N PRO A 101 -18.76 -7.93 15.63
CA PRO A 101 -18.44 -6.64 14.99
C PRO A 101 -17.91 -5.64 16.02
N LEU A 102 -16.86 -4.88 15.68
CA LEU A 102 -16.19 -4.02 16.65
C LEU A 102 -17.15 -2.96 17.24
N GLU A 103 -18.13 -2.57 16.43
CA GLU A 103 -19.22 -1.63 16.75
C GLU A 103 -20.28 -2.19 17.72
N GLU A 104 -20.19 -3.49 18.04
CA GLU A 104 -21.13 -4.24 18.87
C GLU A 104 -20.45 -4.90 20.06
N LEU A 105 -19.18 -4.57 20.32
CA LEU A 105 -18.46 -5.04 21.50
C LEU A 105 -19.12 -4.44 22.76
N ALA A 106 -19.91 -5.25 23.45
CA ALA A 106 -20.73 -4.82 24.59
C ALA A 106 -19.92 -4.26 25.77
N GLY A 107 -18.63 -4.60 25.87
CA GLY A 107 -17.76 -4.04 26.90
C GLY A 107 -17.32 -2.60 26.63
N LEU A 108 -17.46 -2.10 25.39
CA LEU A 108 -17.05 -0.75 25.00
C LEU A 108 -18.18 0.27 25.14
N THR A 109 -17.85 1.46 25.63
CA THR A 109 -18.81 2.58 25.65
C THR A 109 -19.18 3.03 24.24
N ALA A 110 -20.27 3.79 24.08
CA ALA A 110 -20.66 4.31 22.77
C ALA A 110 -19.55 5.19 22.14
N GLY A 111 -18.86 6.00 22.96
CA GLY A 111 -17.74 6.83 22.51
C GLY A 111 -16.53 6.02 22.07
N GLU A 112 -16.20 4.95 22.80
CA GLU A 112 -15.12 4.02 22.42
C GLU A 112 -15.43 3.30 21.12
N ARG A 113 -16.67 2.81 20.96
CA ARG A 113 -17.10 2.15 19.72
C ARG A 113 -17.04 3.11 18.53
N ALA A 114 -17.42 4.37 18.72
CA ALA A 114 -17.28 5.39 17.70
C ALA A 114 -15.81 5.66 17.32
N ALA A 115 -14.91 5.74 18.31
CA ALA A 115 -13.48 5.92 18.06
C ALA A 115 -12.87 4.71 17.31
N VAL A 116 -13.20 3.49 17.73
CA VAL A 116 -12.77 2.25 17.07
C VAL A 116 -13.30 2.18 15.64
N ARG A 117 -14.58 2.54 15.42
CA ARG A 117 -15.16 2.60 14.08
C ARG A 117 -14.42 3.57 13.17
N GLY A 118 -14.10 4.77 13.65
CA GLY A 118 -13.34 5.76 12.88
C GLY A 118 -11.98 5.23 12.44
N ARG A 119 -11.23 4.60 13.35
CA ARG A 119 -9.95 3.94 13.03
C ARG A 119 -10.12 2.76 12.08
N LEU A 120 -11.19 1.98 12.22
CA LEU A 120 -11.46 0.87 11.33
C LEU A 120 -11.75 1.36 9.89
N ILE A 121 -12.51 2.45 9.72
CA ILE A 121 -12.74 3.08 8.41
C ILE A 121 -11.41 3.49 7.76
N GLU A 122 -10.47 4.05 8.52
CA GLU A 122 -9.12 4.39 8.03
C GLU A 122 -8.37 3.15 7.53
N GLU A 123 -8.41 2.05 8.30
CA GLU A 123 -7.75 0.79 7.92
C GLU A 123 -8.36 0.18 6.65
N VAL A 124 -9.70 0.15 6.53
CA VAL A 124 -10.36 -0.45 5.35
C VAL A 124 -10.34 0.43 4.11
N ARG A 125 -10.14 1.74 4.25
CA ARG A 125 -9.98 2.65 3.10
C ARG A 125 -8.80 2.24 2.21
N SER A 126 -7.74 1.68 2.79
CA SER A 126 -6.60 1.12 2.04
C SER A 126 -6.97 -0.07 1.14
N GLY A 127 -8.05 -0.78 1.47
CA GLY A 127 -8.61 -1.89 0.70
C GLY A 127 -9.67 -1.47 -0.32
N ARG A 128 -9.75 -0.18 -0.67
CA ARG A 128 -10.68 0.35 -1.69
C ARG A 128 -10.57 -0.45 -3.00
N GLN A 129 -11.72 -0.89 -3.50
CA GLN A 129 -11.82 -1.64 -4.75
C GLN A 129 -11.72 -0.72 -5.98
N TRP A 130 -12.42 0.42 -5.96
CA TRP A 130 -12.40 1.41 -7.05
C TRP A 130 -13.02 2.75 -6.62
N HIS A 131 -12.71 3.80 -7.38
CA HIS A 131 -13.34 5.11 -7.24
C HIS A 131 -14.60 5.22 -8.10
N GLY A 132 -15.62 5.88 -7.56
CA GLY A 132 -16.89 6.09 -8.24
C GLY A 132 -17.38 7.52 -8.16
N LEU A 133 -18.33 7.84 -9.04
CA LEU A 133 -19.10 9.08 -9.03
C LEU A 133 -20.59 8.75 -8.99
N VAL A 134 -21.34 9.50 -8.19
CA VAL A 134 -22.80 9.39 -8.14
C VAL A 134 -23.43 9.85 -9.46
N ASN A 135 -24.13 8.95 -10.13
CA ASN A 135 -24.89 9.20 -11.35
C ASN A 135 -26.40 9.13 -11.09
N ALA A 136 -26.88 10.08 -10.30
CA ALA A 136 -28.28 10.28 -9.99
C ALA A 136 -28.57 11.79 -9.89
N PRO A 137 -29.19 12.41 -10.93
CA PRO A 137 -29.48 13.84 -10.93
C PRO A 137 -30.30 14.34 -9.73
N ASP A 138 -31.21 13.49 -9.22
CA ASP A 138 -32.04 13.79 -8.05
C ASP A 138 -31.39 13.41 -6.71
N GLY A 139 -30.13 12.96 -6.74
CA GLY A 139 -29.38 12.48 -5.60
C GLY A 139 -29.50 10.96 -5.36
N LEU A 140 -28.52 10.41 -4.65
CA LEU A 140 -28.42 8.98 -4.32
C LEU A 140 -28.41 8.78 -2.81
N ASN A 141 -29.38 8.02 -2.30
CA ASN A 141 -29.47 7.72 -0.88
C ASN A 141 -28.36 6.76 -0.43
N LEU A 142 -27.55 7.20 0.53
CA LEU A 142 -26.64 6.38 1.34
C LEU A 142 -27.43 5.79 2.50
N ARG A 143 -27.37 4.47 2.69
CA ARG A 143 -28.24 3.73 3.62
C ARG A 143 -27.48 2.88 4.62
N THR A 144 -28.14 2.54 5.72
CA THR A 144 -27.57 1.71 6.79
C THR A 144 -27.39 0.23 6.41
N ALA A 145 -28.11 -0.26 5.40
CA ALA A 145 -28.04 -1.63 4.90
C ALA A 145 -28.47 -1.70 3.42
N PRO A 146 -28.19 -2.82 2.72
CA PRO A 146 -28.76 -3.11 1.42
C PRO A 146 -30.30 -3.18 1.49
N GLY A 147 -30.99 -2.27 0.81
CA GLY A 147 -32.45 -2.28 0.70
C GLY A 147 -33.07 -0.90 0.53
N THR A 148 -34.15 -0.81 -0.25
CA THR A 148 -34.91 0.45 -0.42
C THR A 148 -35.66 0.87 0.84
N ASP A 149 -35.92 -0.07 1.74
CA ASP A 149 -36.61 0.14 3.02
C ASP A 149 -35.62 0.41 4.18
N SER A 150 -34.31 0.28 3.93
CA SER A 150 -33.27 0.56 4.92
C SER A 150 -33.18 2.06 5.21
N THR A 151 -32.88 2.41 6.45
CA THR A 151 -32.78 3.81 6.89
C THR A 151 -31.78 4.59 6.03
N VAL A 152 -32.20 5.76 5.55
CA VAL A 152 -31.34 6.71 4.84
C VAL A 152 -30.48 7.44 5.86
N ILE A 153 -29.16 7.41 5.65
CA ILE A 153 -28.15 8.15 6.42
C ILE A 153 -28.10 9.58 5.89
N VAL A 154 -27.87 9.71 4.58
CA VAL A 154 -27.77 10.98 3.86
C VAL A 154 -28.11 10.75 2.38
N THR A 155 -28.52 11.80 1.67
CA THR A 155 -28.68 11.77 0.21
C THR A 155 -27.47 12.46 -0.41
N LEU A 156 -26.65 11.70 -1.14
CA LEU A 156 -25.48 12.19 -1.86
C LEU A 156 -25.91 12.96 -3.12
N ALA A 157 -25.31 14.11 -3.39
CA ALA A 157 -25.59 14.88 -4.60
C ALA A 157 -25.08 14.16 -5.86
N HIS A 158 -25.63 14.50 -7.03
CA HIS A 158 -25.06 14.09 -8.31
C HIS A 158 -23.58 14.49 -8.40
N GLU A 159 -22.75 13.64 -9.01
CA GLU A 159 -21.31 13.81 -9.15
C GLU A 159 -20.52 13.82 -7.82
N THR A 160 -21.15 13.40 -6.71
CA THR A 160 -20.40 13.15 -5.48
C THR A 160 -19.40 12.02 -5.70
N SER A 161 -18.12 12.29 -5.43
CA SER A 161 -17.06 11.28 -5.44
C SER A 161 -17.18 10.34 -4.25
N LEU A 162 -16.96 9.06 -4.49
CA LEU A 162 -16.98 8.03 -3.46
C LEU A 162 -15.93 6.94 -3.72
N ASP A 163 -15.54 6.26 -2.65
CA ASP A 163 -14.67 5.10 -2.68
C ASP A 163 -15.52 3.86 -2.45
N VAL A 164 -15.46 2.89 -3.36
CA VAL A 164 -16.16 1.61 -3.19
C VAL A 164 -15.27 0.63 -2.45
N LEU A 165 -15.73 0.18 -1.30
CA LEU A 165 -14.99 -0.72 -0.42
C LEU A 165 -15.51 -2.16 -0.50
N LEU A 166 -16.77 -2.36 -0.88
CA LEU A 166 -17.34 -3.69 -1.17
C LEU A 166 -18.41 -3.60 -2.25
N ASP A 167 -18.28 -4.45 -3.27
CA ASP A 167 -19.35 -4.85 -4.16
C ASP A 167 -20.17 -6.00 -3.54
N ALA A 168 -21.45 -5.75 -3.26
CA ALA A 168 -22.41 -6.72 -2.75
C ALA A 168 -23.56 -6.98 -3.76
N GLY A 169 -23.25 -6.92 -5.06
CA GLY A 169 -24.19 -7.11 -6.16
C GLY A 169 -24.94 -5.81 -6.48
N ASP A 170 -26.24 -5.77 -6.21
CA ASP A 170 -27.05 -4.57 -6.47
C ASP A 170 -26.71 -3.38 -5.56
N TRP A 171 -25.91 -3.63 -4.52
CA TRP A 171 -25.53 -2.65 -3.51
C TRP A 171 -24.02 -2.56 -3.38
N LEU A 172 -23.54 -1.34 -3.19
CA LEU A 172 -22.14 -1.04 -2.92
C LEU A 172 -22.02 -0.49 -1.52
N TYR A 173 -21.07 -1.00 -0.73
CA TYR A 173 -20.65 -0.31 0.47
C TYR A 173 -19.55 0.69 0.11
N VAL A 174 -19.78 1.96 0.43
CA VAL A 174 -18.98 3.08 -0.04
C VAL A 174 -18.60 4.02 1.08
N LEU A 175 -17.55 4.80 0.84
CA LEU A 175 -17.14 5.93 1.64
C LEU A 175 -17.23 7.20 0.79
N ALA A 176 -18.10 8.13 1.18
CA ALA A 176 -18.37 9.39 0.50
C ALA A 176 -18.05 10.55 1.45
N GLY A 177 -16.81 11.05 1.40
CA GLY A 177 -16.33 12.06 2.34
C GLY A 177 -16.23 11.48 3.77
N PRO A 178 -16.92 12.07 4.77
CA PRO A 178 -16.95 11.55 6.13
C PRO A 178 -17.98 10.42 6.34
N ASP A 179 -18.92 10.25 5.39
CA ASP A 179 -20.04 9.33 5.53
C ASP A 179 -19.75 8.01 4.82
N ASP A 180 -20.21 6.90 5.41
CA ASP A 180 -20.10 5.57 4.81
C ASP A 180 -21.43 4.82 4.89
N GLY A 181 -21.65 3.89 3.96
CA GLY A 181 -22.87 3.11 3.91
C GLY A 181 -23.15 2.49 2.56
N TYR A 182 -24.40 2.06 2.36
CA TYR A 182 -24.81 1.34 1.17
C TYR A 182 -25.51 2.25 0.16
N VAL A 183 -25.08 2.20 -1.10
CA VAL A 183 -25.74 2.83 -2.24
C VAL A 183 -26.12 1.79 -3.29
N PHE A 184 -27.13 2.08 -4.11
CA PHE A 184 -27.53 1.19 -5.19
C PHE A 184 -26.52 1.29 -6.35
N ALA A 185 -25.97 0.15 -6.77
CA ALA A 185 -24.82 0.08 -7.69
C ALA A 185 -25.11 0.74 -9.05
N ALA A 186 -26.35 0.64 -9.55
CA ALA A 186 -26.73 1.20 -10.86
C ALA A 186 -26.63 2.73 -10.94
N HIS A 187 -26.54 3.42 -9.79
CA HIS A 187 -26.39 4.87 -9.70
C HIS A 187 -24.95 5.31 -9.41
N VAL A 188 -23.98 4.41 -9.52
CA VAL A 188 -22.57 4.73 -9.36
C VAL A 188 -21.85 4.43 -10.65
N LEU A 189 -21.24 5.47 -11.24
CA LEU A 189 -20.32 5.28 -12.35
C LEU A 189 -18.95 4.96 -11.78
N ARG A 190 -18.36 3.86 -12.22
CA ARG A 190 -16.96 3.58 -11.98
C ARG A 190 -16.14 4.65 -12.70
N THR A 191 -15.39 5.45 -11.95
CA THR A 191 -14.38 6.30 -12.55
C THR A 191 -13.20 5.40 -12.89
N VAL A 192 -13.10 5.07 -14.17
CA VAL A 192 -11.78 4.78 -14.72
C VAL A 192 -11.05 6.10 -14.60
N ALA A 193 -9.93 6.14 -13.90
CA ALA A 193 -9.03 7.27 -14.04
C ALA A 193 -8.73 7.36 -15.55
N VAL A 194 -9.41 8.26 -16.24
CA VAL A 194 -8.83 8.85 -17.43
C VAL A 194 -7.59 9.47 -16.85
N SER A 195 -6.43 8.89 -17.17
CA SER A 195 -5.18 9.59 -17.04
C SER A 195 -5.37 10.88 -17.82
N THR A 196 -5.83 11.94 -17.14
CA THR A 196 -5.40 13.26 -17.48
C THR A 196 -3.92 13.19 -17.21
N GLU A 197 -3.16 12.79 -18.24
CA GLU A 197 -1.84 13.35 -18.42
C GLU A 197 -1.97 14.83 -18.01
N PRO A 198 -1.11 15.34 -17.11
CA PRO A 198 -1.04 16.77 -16.97
C PRO A 198 -0.85 17.30 -18.40
N ALA A 199 -1.73 18.22 -18.82
CA ALA A 199 -1.57 18.88 -20.08
C ALA A 199 -0.10 19.32 -20.19
N PRO A 200 0.60 19.03 -21.30
CA PRO A 200 1.99 19.45 -21.45
C PRO A 200 2.00 20.98 -21.45
N GLY A 201 2.24 21.59 -20.29
CA GLY A 201 2.13 23.05 -20.15
C GLY A 201 1.99 23.66 -18.76
N SER A 202 1.77 22.92 -17.66
CA SER A 202 1.94 23.50 -16.31
C SER A 202 3.32 23.13 -15.75
N ASP A 203 4.25 24.06 -15.91
CA ASP A 203 5.63 24.05 -15.43
C ASP A 203 5.72 24.18 -13.89
N ASP A 204 5.05 23.28 -13.15
CA ASP A 204 5.46 22.93 -11.78
C ASP A 204 6.19 21.58 -11.88
N GLY A 205 7.33 21.60 -12.59
CA GLY A 205 8.15 20.41 -12.78
C GLY A 205 8.48 19.78 -11.42
N LEU A 206 8.24 18.47 -11.29
CA LEU A 206 8.91 17.67 -10.28
C LEU A 206 10.41 17.72 -10.60
N ASP A 207 11.10 18.75 -10.10
CA ASP A 207 12.55 18.87 -10.21
C ASP A 207 13.19 17.70 -9.48
N LEU A 208 13.46 16.62 -10.22
CA LEU A 208 13.98 15.38 -9.66
C LEU A 208 15.38 15.66 -9.09
N ALA A 209 16.21 16.31 -9.89
CA ALA A 209 17.58 16.60 -9.57
C ALA A 209 17.71 17.70 -8.52
N LEU A 210 18.87 17.75 -7.87
CA LEU A 210 19.24 18.94 -7.12
C LEU A 210 19.61 20.07 -8.09
N PRO A 211 19.32 21.34 -7.70
CA PRO A 211 19.86 22.49 -8.40
C PRO A 211 21.37 22.36 -8.53
N ALA A 212 21.94 22.74 -9.69
CA ALA A 212 23.37 22.57 -9.97
C ALA A 212 24.28 23.22 -8.90
N ALA A 213 23.82 24.29 -8.25
CA ALA A 213 24.53 24.96 -7.16
C ALA A 213 24.61 24.13 -5.86
N GLU A 214 23.73 23.15 -5.69
CA GLU A 214 23.63 22.28 -4.51
C GLU A 214 24.13 20.85 -4.79
N GLN A 215 24.49 20.54 -6.03
CA GLN A 215 25.02 19.23 -6.39
C GLN A 215 26.39 18.99 -5.76
N VAL A 216 26.57 17.78 -5.25
CA VAL A 216 27.82 17.35 -4.62
C VAL A 216 28.77 16.87 -5.73
N VAL A 217 29.97 17.45 -5.79
CA VAL A 217 31.01 16.99 -6.72
C VAL A 217 31.54 15.64 -6.24
N GLU A 218 31.62 14.67 -7.15
CA GLU A 218 32.21 13.37 -6.85
C GLU A 218 33.70 13.52 -6.50
N MET A 219 34.09 13.06 -5.32
CA MET A 219 35.48 13.12 -4.87
C MET A 219 36.30 12.01 -5.54
N ALA A 220 37.54 12.31 -5.94
CA ALA A 220 38.39 11.37 -6.68
C ALA A 220 38.70 10.08 -5.87
N ASP A 221 38.74 10.18 -4.55
CA ASP A 221 39.02 9.13 -3.59
C ASP A 221 37.75 8.47 -2.98
N ALA A 222 36.55 8.86 -3.43
CA ALA A 222 35.30 8.28 -2.93
C ALA A 222 35.24 6.76 -3.13
N SER A 223 34.69 6.04 -2.16
CA SER A 223 34.33 4.63 -2.31
C SER A 223 33.14 4.46 -3.26
N ASP A 224 32.93 3.24 -3.77
CA ASP A 224 31.79 2.97 -4.65
C ASP A 224 30.43 3.23 -3.99
N ALA A 225 30.34 3.09 -2.67
CA ALA A 225 29.14 3.41 -1.90
C ALA A 225 28.89 4.92 -1.86
N GLU A 226 29.92 5.72 -1.61
CA GLU A 226 29.84 7.19 -1.60
C GLU A 226 29.52 7.72 -3.00
N ARG A 227 30.13 7.16 -4.05
CA ARG A 227 29.80 7.51 -5.43
C ARG A 227 28.33 7.24 -5.76
N ARG A 228 27.79 6.09 -5.34
CA ARG A 228 26.36 5.77 -5.51
C ARG A 228 25.46 6.76 -4.77
N LEU A 229 25.82 7.10 -3.53
CA LEU A 229 25.10 8.07 -2.72
C LEU A 229 25.08 9.44 -3.41
N ILE A 230 26.24 9.95 -3.83
CA ILE A 230 26.38 11.24 -4.50
C ILE A 230 25.55 11.29 -5.79
N ARG A 231 25.65 10.26 -6.64
CA ARG A 231 24.88 10.21 -7.89
C ARG A 231 23.37 10.19 -7.64
N THR A 232 22.92 9.37 -6.70
CA THR A 232 21.49 9.26 -6.36
C THR A 232 20.96 10.57 -5.77
N TRP A 233 21.73 11.20 -4.87
CA TRP A 233 21.39 12.49 -4.28
C TRP A 233 21.36 13.62 -5.31
N ASN A 234 22.32 13.68 -6.22
CA ASN A 234 22.31 14.69 -7.28
C ASN A 234 21.13 14.50 -8.25
N SER A 235 20.75 13.25 -8.52
CA SER A 235 19.71 12.91 -9.50
C SER A 235 18.28 13.00 -8.93
N PHE A 236 18.10 12.77 -7.63
CA PHE A 236 16.78 12.71 -6.98
C PHE A 236 16.63 13.63 -5.76
N GLY A 237 17.67 14.36 -5.35
CA GLY A 237 17.67 15.13 -4.11
C GLY A 237 16.66 16.28 -4.09
N GLY A 238 16.30 16.86 -5.24
CA GLY A 238 15.21 17.84 -5.32
C GLY A 238 13.86 17.22 -4.96
N LEU A 239 13.58 16.03 -5.51
CA LEU A 239 12.39 15.26 -5.16
C LEU A 239 12.43 14.79 -3.69
N LEU A 240 13.54 14.20 -3.26
CA LEU A 240 13.70 13.66 -1.91
C LEU A 240 13.50 14.76 -0.87
N LYS A 241 14.08 15.95 -1.06
CA LYS A 241 13.86 17.10 -0.16
C LYS A 241 12.38 17.45 -0.02
N ARG A 242 11.67 17.61 -1.14
CA ARG A 242 10.23 17.95 -1.11
C ARG A 242 9.38 16.87 -0.44
N LEU A 243 9.63 15.60 -0.75
CA LEU A 243 8.92 14.49 -0.13
C LEU A 243 9.23 14.40 1.37
N SER A 244 10.49 14.58 1.74
CA SER A 244 10.95 14.64 3.12
C SER A 244 10.29 15.76 3.91
N GLU A 245 10.19 16.96 3.35
CA GLU A 245 9.47 18.08 3.97
C GLU A 245 8.00 17.74 4.20
N ARG A 246 7.33 17.17 3.19
CA ARG A 246 5.92 16.75 3.29
C ARG A 246 5.71 15.67 4.35
N LEU A 247 6.66 14.75 4.49
CA LEU A 247 6.57 13.60 5.40
C LEU A 247 7.16 13.88 6.79
N GLY A 248 7.85 15.00 6.99
CA GLY A 248 8.57 15.30 8.23
C GLY A 248 9.77 14.36 8.49
N ILE A 249 10.41 13.86 7.43
CA ILE A 249 11.53 12.91 7.49
C ILE A 249 12.82 13.59 7.04
N ASP A 250 13.94 13.29 7.68
CA ASP A 250 15.24 13.77 7.23
C ASP A 250 15.58 13.26 5.80
N PRO A 251 15.95 14.13 4.85
CA PRO A 251 16.28 13.71 3.48
C PRO A 251 17.44 12.71 3.36
N GLY A 252 18.40 12.75 4.29
CA GLY A 252 19.48 11.77 4.37
C GLY A 252 18.97 10.39 4.79
N VAL A 253 17.99 10.33 5.69
CA VAL A 253 17.30 9.08 6.05
C VAL A 253 16.52 8.53 4.86
N ALA A 254 15.78 9.38 4.14
CA ALA A 254 15.04 8.95 2.95
C ALA A 254 15.98 8.41 1.85
N LEU A 255 17.12 9.07 1.63
CA LEU A 255 18.16 8.59 0.72
C LEU A 255 18.77 7.26 1.17
N ALA A 256 19.04 7.11 2.47
CA ALA A 256 19.61 5.87 3.02
C ALA A 256 18.65 4.69 2.84
N VAL A 257 17.34 4.88 3.07
CA VAL A 257 16.32 3.86 2.81
C VAL A 257 16.29 3.49 1.32
N LEU A 258 16.26 4.47 0.42
CA LEU A 258 16.26 4.21 -1.03
C LEU A 258 17.48 3.38 -1.48
N LEU A 259 18.65 3.66 -0.91
CA LEU A 259 19.90 2.96 -1.23
C LEU A 259 20.08 1.61 -0.49
N ALA A 260 19.31 1.38 0.57
CA ALA A 260 19.26 0.07 1.22
C ALA A 260 18.43 -0.93 0.41
N GLU A 261 17.33 -0.45 -0.16
CA GLU A 261 16.38 -1.26 -0.94
C GLU A 261 16.81 -1.46 -2.41
N SER A 262 17.68 -0.59 -2.94
CA SER A 262 18.07 -0.62 -4.34
C SER A 262 19.51 -0.17 -4.60
N ALA A 263 19.99 -0.41 -5.83
CA ALA A 263 21.25 0.17 -6.29
C ALA A 263 21.14 1.68 -6.63
N GLY A 264 19.97 2.30 -6.45
CA GLY A 264 19.71 3.73 -6.68
C GLY A 264 19.35 4.12 -8.13
N GLU A 265 19.57 3.23 -9.09
CA GLU A 265 19.28 3.48 -10.50
C GLU A 265 17.84 3.07 -10.84
N PRO A 266 16.99 3.96 -11.39
CA PRO A 266 15.63 3.60 -11.80
C PRO A 266 15.56 2.96 -13.18
N PHE A 267 16.53 3.23 -14.06
CA PHE A 267 16.55 2.78 -15.44
C PHE A 267 17.89 2.12 -15.77
N ALA A 268 17.85 1.06 -16.58
CA ALA A 268 19.02 0.42 -17.14
C ALA A 268 19.59 1.29 -18.28
N ALA A 269 20.81 0.96 -18.73
CA ALA A 269 21.50 1.71 -19.79
C ALA A 269 20.75 1.74 -21.14
N ASP A 270 19.82 0.81 -21.37
CA ASP A 270 18.96 0.77 -22.54
C ASP A 270 17.67 1.61 -22.39
N GLY A 271 17.54 2.36 -21.28
CA GLY A 271 16.41 3.23 -20.97
C GLY A 271 15.19 2.51 -20.38
N ARG A 272 15.22 1.18 -20.25
CA ARG A 272 14.12 0.45 -19.62
C ARG A 272 14.17 0.57 -18.10
N MET A 273 13.00 0.58 -17.47
CA MET A 273 12.90 0.53 -16.01
C MET A 273 13.63 -0.70 -15.46
N ILE A 274 14.35 -0.52 -14.36
CA ILE A 274 14.93 -1.64 -13.63
C ILE A 274 13.80 -2.43 -12.96
N ILE A 275 13.71 -3.72 -13.26
CA ILE A 275 12.73 -4.63 -12.69
C ILE A 275 13.40 -5.85 -12.05
N ARG A 276 12.67 -6.52 -11.16
CA ARG A 276 12.98 -7.89 -10.76
C ARG A 276 11.70 -8.71 -10.78
N PHE A 277 11.70 -9.79 -11.54
CA PHE A 277 10.57 -10.69 -11.66
C PHE A 277 10.60 -11.76 -10.57
N GLU A 278 9.58 -11.79 -9.72
CA GLU A 278 9.46 -12.76 -8.64
C GLU A 278 8.55 -13.91 -9.07
N VAL A 279 9.14 -14.97 -9.62
CA VAL A 279 8.40 -16.09 -10.22
C VAL A 279 7.49 -16.83 -9.22
N HIS A 280 7.86 -16.88 -7.95
CA HIS A 280 7.02 -17.45 -6.89
C HIS A 280 5.81 -16.55 -6.55
N ILE A 281 5.92 -15.24 -6.73
CA ILE A 281 4.78 -14.32 -6.65
C ILE A 281 3.89 -14.50 -7.90
N PHE A 282 4.50 -14.70 -9.07
CA PHE A 282 3.73 -14.95 -10.30
C PHE A 282 2.91 -16.24 -10.24
N ASP A 283 3.43 -17.30 -9.61
CA ASP A 283 2.64 -18.52 -9.34
C ASP A 283 1.35 -18.18 -8.56
N GLY A 284 1.49 -17.39 -7.49
CA GLY A 284 0.38 -16.97 -6.65
C GLY A 284 -0.57 -15.95 -7.29
N GLU A 285 -0.09 -15.11 -8.21
CA GLU A 285 -0.89 -14.08 -8.88
C GLU A 285 -1.62 -14.62 -10.13
N TRP A 286 -1.00 -15.54 -10.88
CA TRP A 286 -1.56 -16.04 -12.14
C TRP A 286 -2.64 -17.11 -11.93
N GLN A 287 -2.43 -18.05 -11.00
CA GLN A 287 -3.36 -19.13 -10.65
C GLN A 287 -4.13 -19.72 -11.87
N PRO A 288 -3.41 -20.26 -12.88
CA PRO A 288 -4.06 -20.78 -14.08
C PRO A 288 -5.00 -21.94 -13.73
N ALA A 289 -6.10 -22.07 -14.49
CA ALA A 289 -7.09 -23.15 -14.29
C ALA A 289 -6.48 -24.56 -14.36
N ASP A 290 -5.38 -24.72 -15.10
CA ASP A 290 -4.53 -25.91 -15.10
C ASP A 290 -3.15 -25.52 -14.51
N PRO A 291 -2.85 -25.92 -13.27
CA PRO A 291 -1.57 -25.62 -12.61
C PRO A 291 -0.34 -26.12 -13.40
N SER A 292 -0.50 -27.15 -14.23
CA SER A 292 0.62 -27.64 -15.04
C SER A 292 1.09 -26.63 -16.09
N GLN A 293 0.30 -25.59 -16.39
CA GLN A 293 0.73 -24.49 -17.27
C GLN A 293 1.90 -23.70 -16.67
N PHE A 294 1.92 -23.52 -15.34
CA PHE A 294 3.05 -22.89 -14.66
C PHE A 294 4.30 -23.78 -14.76
N ASP A 295 4.19 -25.04 -14.37
CA ASP A 295 5.31 -25.99 -14.33
C ASP A 295 5.93 -26.26 -15.74
N ARG A 296 5.19 -25.99 -16.82
CA ARG A 296 5.72 -26.06 -18.19
C ARG A 296 6.79 -25.01 -18.44
N HIS A 297 6.72 -23.85 -17.80
CA HIS A 297 7.54 -22.68 -18.15
C HIS A 297 8.35 -22.11 -17.00
N PHE A 298 7.93 -22.33 -15.76
CA PHE A 298 8.50 -21.70 -14.57
C PHE A 298 8.82 -22.74 -13.51
N ARG A 299 9.84 -22.45 -12.71
CA ARG A 299 10.14 -23.21 -11.50
C ARG A 299 10.86 -22.34 -10.48
N TYR A 300 10.72 -22.74 -9.23
CA TYR A 300 11.46 -22.22 -8.09
C TYR A 300 11.48 -23.30 -7.00
N ASN A 301 12.31 -23.13 -6.00
CA ASN A 301 12.35 -24.04 -4.86
C ASN A 301 11.17 -23.77 -3.92
N ARG A 302 10.20 -24.69 -3.83
CA ARG A 302 9.01 -24.50 -2.98
C ARG A 302 9.29 -24.54 -1.47
N GLU A 303 10.43 -25.10 -1.05
CA GLU A 303 10.88 -25.10 0.35
C GLU A 303 11.62 -23.80 0.71
N SER A 304 12.26 -23.17 -0.28
CA SER A 304 12.90 -21.87 -0.17
C SER A 304 12.54 -21.00 -1.36
N VAL A 305 11.40 -20.31 -1.26
CA VAL A 305 10.71 -19.68 -2.41
C VAL A 305 11.54 -18.67 -3.20
N VAL A 306 12.63 -18.17 -2.62
CA VAL A 306 13.56 -17.20 -3.23
C VAL A 306 14.74 -17.86 -3.97
N GLN A 307 14.82 -19.19 -4.00
CA GLN A 307 15.90 -19.95 -4.61
C GLN A 307 15.44 -20.68 -5.87
N ASP A 308 16.41 -21.04 -6.72
CA ASP A 308 16.23 -21.86 -7.93
C ASP A 308 15.21 -21.30 -8.94
N HIS A 309 15.01 -19.98 -8.94
CA HIS A 309 14.20 -19.29 -9.95
C HIS A 309 14.75 -19.56 -11.35
N ALA A 310 13.93 -20.20 -12.19
CA ALA A 310 14.27 -20.45 -13.57
C ALA A 310 13.02 -20.50 -14.45
N TRP A 311 13.23 -20.27 -15.74
CA TRP A 311 12.17 -20.34 -16.73
C TRP A 311 12.63 -20.96 -18.05
N ARG A 312 11.67 -21.28 -18.92
CA ARG A 312 11.93 -21.72 -20.30
C ARG A 312 10.77 -21.31 -21.24
N PRO A 313 11.08 -20.95 -22.50
CA PRO A 313 10.07 -20.47 -23.45
C PRO A 313 9.21 -21.60 -24.02
N SER A 314 9.64 -22.86 -23.91
CA SER A 314 8.89 -24.04 -24.30
C SER A 314 9.25 -25.25 -23.42
N PRO A 315 8.39 -26.28 -23.33
CA PRO A 315 8.65 -27.46 -22.51
C PRO A 315 9.91 -28.24 -22.87
N ASP A 316 10.41 -28.13 -24.11
CA ASP A 316 11.61 -28.82 -24.58
C ASP A 316 12.88 -27.97 -24.46
N ALA A 317 12.75 -26.69 -24.14
CA ALA A 317 13.89 -25.79 -23.97
C ALA A 317 14.59 -26.02 -22.61
N PRO A 318 15.91 -25.77 -22.54
CA PRO A 318 16.63 -25.84 -21.27
C PRO A 318 16.13 -24.76 -20.30
N TRP A 319 16.14 -25.09 -19.01
CA TRP A 319 15.87 -24.14 -17.94
C TRP A 319 16.96 -23.08 -17.85
N ARG A 320 16.55 -21.81 -17.72
CA ARG A 320 17.45 -20.66 -17.67
C ARG A 320 17.25 -19.87 -16.37
N PRO A 321 18.32 -19.55 -15.62
CA PRO A 321 18.22 -18.51 -14.60
C PRO A 321 18.05 -17.14 -15.28
N PHE A 322 17.47 -16.18 -14.57
CA PHE A 322 17.22 -14.84 -15.12
C PHE A 322 17.61 -13.68 -14.17
N HIS A 323 17.88 -13.97 -12.90
CA HIS A 323 18.29 -12.93 -11.95
C HIS A 323 19.69 -12.37 -12.19
N GLY A 324 19.85 -11.09 -11.86
CA GLY A 324 21.12 -10.36 -11.96
C GLY A 324 21.40 -9.82 -13.37
N ASN A 325 20.48 -9.98 -14.31
CA ASN A 325 20.61 -9.47 -15.67
C ASN A 325 19.27 -8.87 -16.13
N GLN A 326 19.22 -7.55 -16.31
CA GLN A 326 17.99 -6.87 -16.72
C GLN A 326 17.42 -7.38 -18.06
N ALA A 327 18.26 -7.74 -19.03
CA ALA A 327 17.75 -8.30 -20.29
C ALA A 327 17.03 -9.64 -20.06
N ALA A 328 17.55 -10.49 -19.18
CA ALA A 328 16.93 -11.76 -18.83
C ALA A 328 15.66 -11.59 -17.95
N GLU A 329 15.68 -10.66 -17.00
CA GLU A 329 14.50 -10.25 -16.20
C GLU A 329 13.36 -9.78 -17.12
N TRP A 330 13.67 -8.90 -18.07
CA TRP A 330 12.69 -8.42 -19.05
C TRP A 330 12.22 -9.51 -20.02
N GLU A 331 13.08 -10.45 -20.40
CA GLU A 331 12.70 -11.57 -21.27
C GLU A 331 11.66 -12.47 -20.60
N VAL A 332 11.91 -12.89 -19.35
CA VAL A 332 10.95 -13.72 -18.59
C VAL A 332 9.67 -12.96 -18.27
N PHE A 333 9.78 -11.68 -17.90
CA PHE A 333 8.63 -10.83 -17.63
C PHE A 333 7.75 -10.64 -18.88
N THR A 334 8.36 -10.39 -20.04
CA THR A 334 7.63 -10.25 -21.32
C THR A 334 6.91 -11.55 -21.67
N PHE A 335 7.55 -12.70 -21.45
CA PHE A 335 6.91 -14.00 -21.63
C PHE A 335 5.74 -14.18 -20.65
N ALA A 336 5.92 -13.90 -19.36
CA ALA A 336 4.88 -13.98 -18.35
C ALA A 336 3.67 -13.08 -18.69
N ARG A 337 3.91 -11.84 -19.17
CA ARG A 337 2.85 -10.94 -19.62
C ARG A 337 2.01 -11.49 -20.77
N SER A 338 2.60 -12.33 -21.63
CA SER A 338 1.85 -12.98 -22.72
C SER A 338 0.90 -14.08 -22.22
N LEU A 339 1.12 -14.58 -21.00
CA LEU A 339 0.27 -15.56 -20.34
C LEU A 339 -0.82 -14.88 -19.50
N ASP A 340 -0.41 -13.91 -18.68
CA ASP A 340 -1.29 -13.01 -17.93
C ASP A 340 -0.56 -11.70 -17.61
N GLU A 341 -1.01 -10.61 -18.24
CA GLU A 341 -0.38 -9.30 -18.11
C GLU A 341 -0.47 -8.73 -16.70
N THR A 342 -1.64 -8.84 -16.06
CA THR A 342 -1.88 -8.23 -14.75
C THR A 342 -1.08 -8.96 -13.68
N ALA A 343 -1.12 -10.30 -13.68
CA ALA A 343 -0.34 -11.11 -12.77
C ALA A 343 1.16 -10.84 -12.93
N ALA A 344 1.66 -10.82 -14.17
CA ALA A 344 3.08 -10.59 -14.44
C ALA A 344 3.54 -9.21 -13.93
N MET A 345 2.76 -8.17 -14.17
CA MET A 345 3.06 -6.82 -13.66
C MET A 345 2.98 -6.74 -12.13
N ARG A 346 2.05 -7.46 -11.50
CA ARG A 346 1.95 -7.52 -10.02
C ARG A 346 3.16 -8.24 -9.40
N SER A 347 3.80 -9.14 -10.16
CA SER A 347 4.95 -9.93 -9.72
C SER A 347 6.33 -9.34 -10.01
N ILE A 348 6.42 -8.06 -10.42
CA ILE A 348 7.71 -7.38 -10.54
C ILE A 348 7.88 -6.27 -9.49
N SER A 349 9.10 -6.11 -8.97
CA SER A 349 9.51 -4.85 -8.36
C SER A 349 9.86 -3.84 -9.46
N MET A 350 9.60 -2.55 -9.22
CA MET A 350 9.72 -1.50 -10.24
C MET A 350 10.60 -0.32 -9.81
N GLY A 351 11.52 0.07 -10.66
CA GLY A 351 12.26 1.34 -10.59
C GLY A 351 13.20 1.46 -9.40
N ALA A 352 13.63 2.69 -9.11
CA ALA A 352 14.57 2.96 -8.02
C ALA A 352 14.08 2.47 -6.65
N PRO A 353 12.81 2.65 -6.23
CA PRO A 353 12.38 2.18 -4.91
C PRO A 353 12.07 0.68 -4.86
N GLN A 354 12.14 -0.03 -6.01
CA GLN A 354 11.83 -1.47 -6.10
C GLN A 354 10.47 -1.84 -5.49
N VAL A 355 9.45 -0.98 -5.66
CA VAL A 355 8.11 -1.28 -5.14
C VAL A 355 7.48 -2.40 -5.97
N MET A 356 6.95 -3.41 -5.29
CA MET A 356 6.24 -4.53 -5.94
C MET A 356 4.93 -4.07 -6.58
N GLY A 357 4.64 -4.55 -7.81
CA GLY A 357 3.44 -4.18 -8.54
C GLY A 357 2.12 -4.56 -7.85
N PHE A 358 2.10 -5.61 -7.02
CA PHE A 358 0.91 -5.94 -6.23
C PHE A 358 0.53 -4.83 -5.24
N ASN A 359 1.46 -3.93 -4.88
CA ASN A 359 1.22 -2.77 -4.02
C ASN A 359 0.69 -1.53 -4.76
N HIS A 360 0.39 -1.60 -6.06
CA HIS A 360 -0.03 -0.43 -6.85
C HIS A 360 -1.18 0.38 -6.21
N LEU A 361 -2.18 -0.29 -5.62
CA LEU A 361 -3.27 0.39 -4.92
C LEU A 361 -2.81 1.13 -3.66
N ALA A 362 -1.84 0.58 -2.93
CA ALA A 362 -1.31 1.17 -1.70
C ALA A 362 -0.51 2.45 -1.95
N ILE A 363 -0.08 2.68 -3.20
CA ILE A 363 0.60 3.90 -3.65
C ILE A 363 -0.23 4.68 -4.67
N ASP A 364 -1.56 4.54 -4.58
CA ASP A 364 -2.57 5.32 -5.30
C ASP A 364 -2.55 5.20 -6.84
N TYR A 365 -1.97 4.14 -7.39
CA TYR A 365 -2.17 3.81 -8.80
C TYR A 365 -3.49 3.03 -8.99
N PRO A 366 -4.31 3.39 -9.99
CA PRO A 366 -5.62 2.77 -10.21
C PRO A 366 -5.55 1.34 -10.75
N SER A 367 -4.38 0.92 -11.24
CA SER A 367 -4.08 -0.43 -11.69
C SER A 367 -2.56 -0.65 -11.72
N VAL A 368 -2.11 -1.89 -11.76
CA VAL A 368 -0.68 -2.19 -11.92
C VAL A 368 -0.15 -1.74 -13.29
N GLN A 369 -1.01 -1.72 -14.32
CA GLN A 369 -0.69 -1.18 -15.64
C GLN A 369 -0.41 0.31 -15.57
N ALA A 370 -1.20 1.06 -14.79
CA ALA A 370 -0.99 2.48 -14.58
C ALA A 370 0.27 2.77 -13.76
N MET A 371 0.64 1.88 -12.82
CA MET A 371 1.91 1.95 -12.10
C MET A 371 3.12 1.67 -13.02
N PHE A 372 2.95 0.75 -13.97
CA PHE A 372 4.01 0.31 -14.87
C PHE A 372 4.26 1.26 -16.06
N ALA A 373 3.21 1.94 -16.53
CA ALA A 373 3.26 2.91 -17.62
C ALA A 373 4.09 4.14 -17.24
#